data_AF-X0GM27-F1
#
_entry.id   AF-X0GM27-F1
#
_cell.length_a   1.000
_cell.length_b   1.000
_cell.length_c   1.000
_cell.angle_alpha   90.00
_cell.angle_beta   90.00
_cell.angle_gamma   90.00
#
_symmetry.space_group_name_H-M   'P 1'
#
loop_
_entity.id
_entity.type
_entity.pdbx_description
1 polymer ?
#
loop_
_entity_poly.entity_id
_entity_poly.type
_entity_poly.pdbx_seq_one_letter_code
_entity_poly.pdbx_strand_id
1 'polypeptide(L)'
;MPSQADFTVKKRRNAISNKQRISIRKKKSENPSWGQEKLRIWAYNTFNLQLSQSTISETLGSKFLYLDEPNPTKRVLDVKKSRQAQYPLLEKALYDYLTRVNA
;
A
#
# COMPACT_ATOMS: atom_id res chain seq x y z
N MET A 1 12.75 24.13 23.79
CA MET A 1 12.91 22.75 24.31
C MET A 1 11.51 22.21 24.62
N PRO A 2 10.92 21.29 23.83
CA PRO A 2 9.62 20.72 24.17
C PRO A 2 9.77 19.51 25.10
N SER A 3 8.82 19.45 26.05
CA SER A 3 8.72 18.57 27.21
C SER A 3 8.48 17.09 26.86
N GLN A 4 9.04 16.17 27.65
CA GLN A 4 9.07 14.71 27.41
C GLN A 4 7.74 13.98 27.75
N ALA A 5 6.58 14.64 27.72
CA ALA A 5 5.34 14.10 28.29
C ALA A 5 4.35 13.46 27.29
N ASP A 6 4.66 13.35 25.99
CA ASP A 6 3.69 12.91 24.96
C ASP A 6 3.89 11.48 24.41
N PHE A 7 4.60 10.59 25.11
CA PHE A 7 5.05 9.30 24.54
C PHE A 7 4.14 8.07 24.75
N THR A 8 2.92 8.18 25.27
CA THR A 8 2.12 6.98 25.64
C THR A 8 0.87 6.71 24.79
N VAL A 9 0.66 7.42 23.68
CA VAL A 9 -0.31 6.96 22.68
C VAL A 9 0.38 5.97 21.75
N LYS A 10 0.05 4.69 21.88
CA LYS A 10 0.54 3.60 21.02
C LYS A 10 0.12 3.88 19.56
N LYS A 11 0.96 4.62 18.83
CA LYS A 11 0.66 5.08 17.47
C LYS A 11 0.44 3.87 16.59
N ARG A 12 -0.77 3.72 16.04
CA ARG A 12 -1.09 2.64 15.11
C ARG A 12 -0.09 2.72 13.94
N ARG A 13 0.60 1.61 13.68
CA ARG A 13 1.46 1.49 12.50
C ARG A 13 0.56 1.57 11.28
N ASN A 14 0.51 2.74 10.64
CA ASN A 14 -0.28 2.92 9.42
C ASN A 14 0.38 2.09 8.32
N ALA A 15 -0.37 1.12 7.79
CA ALA A 15 0.08 0.31 6.68
C ALA A 15 0.23 1.21 5.45
N ILE A 16 1.44 1.29 4.88
CA ILE A 16 1.66 1.93 3.59
C ILE A 16 0.91 1.10 2.52
N SER A 17 0.17 1.75 1.62
CA SER A 17 -0.42 1.13 0.42
C SER A 17 0.60 1.03 -0.72
N ASN A 18 0.41 0.06 -1.64
CA ASN A 18 1.27 -0.06 -2.83
C ASN A 18 1.26 1.21 -3.69
N LYS A 19 0.13 1.93 -3.76
CA LYS A 19 0.06 3.24 -4.42
C LYS A 19 1.04 4.25 -3.84
N GLN A 20 1.14 4.30 -2.51
CA GLN A 20 2.08 5.18 -1.81
C GLN A 20 3.54 4.75 -2.03
N ARG A 21 3.81 3.44 -2.06
CA ARG A 21 5.16 2.92 -2.40
C ARG A 21 5.59 3.32 -3.80
N ILE A 22 4.69 3.19 -4.78
CA ILE A 22 4.94 3.63 -6.17
C ILE A 22 5.31 5.12 -6.18
N SER A 23 4.54 5.96 -5.49
CA SER A 23 4.84 7.40 -5.43
C SER A 23 6.18 7.72 -4.79
N ILE A 24 6.55 7.02 -3.70
CA ILE A 24 7.85 7.19 -3.04
C ILE A 24 9.01 6.78 -3.96
N ARG A 25 8.89 5.61 -4.63
CA ARG A 25 9.91 5.12 -5.57
C ARG A 25 10.05 6.05 -6.78
N LYS A 26 8.93 6.51 -7.33
CA LYS A 26 8.90 7.51 -8.41
C LYS A 26 9.60 8.79 -7.98
N LYS A 27 9.34 9.31 -6.77
CA LYS A 27 9.97 10.54 -6.29
C LYS A 27 11.49 10.41 -6.14
N LYS A 28 11.99 9.25 -5.69
CA LYS A 28 13.43 8.95 -5.62
C LYS A 28 14.06 8.81 -7.02
N SER A 29 13.33 8.23 -7.97
CA SER A 29 13.79 8.18 -9.37
C SER A 29 13.88 9.58 -9.99
N GLU A 30 12.91 10.46 -9.73
CA GLU A 30 12.93 11.86 -10.16
C GLU A 30 14.04 12.67 -9.47
N ASN A 31 14.39 12.32 -8.23
CA ASN A 31 15.35 13.06 -7.41
C ASN A 31 16.42 12.12 -6.81
N PRO A 32 17.38 11.63 -7.60
CA PRO A 32 18.39 10.68 -7.11
C PRO A 32 19.24 11.24 -5.97
N SER A 33 19.45 12.55 -5.91
CA SER A 33 20.20 13.25 -4.84
C SER A 33 19.48 13.25 -3.48
N TRP A 34 18.16 13.02 -3.43
CA TRP A 34 17.42 13.05 -2.17
C TRP A 34 17.78 11.87 -1.29
N GLY A 35 18.32 12.16 -0.10
CA GLY A 35 18.51 11.18 0.96
C GLY A 35 17.19 10.65 1.53
N GLN A 36 17.27 9.60 2.35
CA GLN A 36 16.11 8.97 2.98
C GLN A 36 15.32 9.95 3.86
N GLU A 37 16.00 10.87 4.54
CA GLU A 37 15.37 11.87 5.40
C GLU A 37 14.48 12.84 4.61
N LYS A 38 14.96 13.33 3.46
CA LYS A 38 14.17 14.20 2.58
C LYS A 38 12.94 13.49 2.03
N LEU A 39 13.09 12.22 1.63
CA LEU A 39 11.96 11.39 1.21
C LEU A 39 10.94 11.16 2.33
N ARG A 40 11.41 11.06 3.58
CA ARG A 40 10.54 10.91 4.76
C ARG A 40 9.69 12.14 4.99
N ILE A 41 10.32 13.32 4.96
CA ILE A 41 9.61 14.60 5.11
C ILE A 41 8.60 14.77 3.98
N TRP A 42 8.99 14.46 2.75
CA TRP A 42 8.07 14.50 1.61
C TRP A 42 6.88 13.53 1.76
N ALA A 43 7.13 12.29 2.19
CA ALA A 43 6.08 11.30 2.40
C ALA A 43 5.13 11.69 3.53
N TYR A 44 5.64 12.31 4.60
CA TYR A 44 4.83 12.85 5.68
C TYR A 44 3.93 13.98 5.17
N ASN A 45 4.48 14.93 4.42
CA ASN A 45 3.70 16.05 3.87
C ASN A 45 2.65 15.60 2.84
N THR A 46 2.95 14.56 2.07
CA THR A 46 2.07 14.10 0.96
C THR A 46 0.96 13.17 1.44
N PHE A 47 1.26 12.26 2.39
CA PHE A 47 0.33 11.20 2.80
C PHE A 47 -0.12 11.32 4.25
N ASN A 48 0.39 12.30 5.01
CA ASN A 48 0.20 12.42 6.45
C ASN A 48 0.63 11.15 7.21
N LEU A 49 1.65 10.46 6.70
CA LEU A 49 2.18 9.21 7.25
C LEU A 49 3.57 9.41 7.85
N GLN A 50 3.72 9.08 9.13
CA GLN A 50 5.05 9.01 9.75
C GLN A 50 5.70 7.67 9.41
N LEU A 51 6.63 7.71 8.46
CA LEU A 51 7.40 6.54 8.05
C LEU A 51 8.72 6.48 8.80
N SER A 52 9.13 5.30 9.27
CA SER A 52 10.49 5.13 9.76
C SER A 52 11.48 5.10 8.58
N GLN A 53 12.73 5.43 8.87
CA GLN A 53 13.81 5.33 7.88
C GLN A 53 13.94 3.89 7.33
N SER A 54 13.74 2.88 8.18
CA SER A 54 13.73 1.48 7.78
C SER A 54 12.62 1.15 6.78
N THR A 55 11.42 1.72 6.94
CA THR A 55 10.32 1.52 5.98
C THR A 55 10.62 2.15 4.63
N ILE A 56 11.29 3.30 4.60
CA ILE A 56 11.73 3.92 3.33
C ILE A 56 12.77 3.06 2.65
N SER A 57 13.76 2.57 3.40
CA SER A 57 14.78 1.64 2.89
C SER A 57 14.13 0.37 2.30
N GLU A 58 13.20 -0.25 3.04
CA GLU A 58 12.46 -1.42 2.57
C GLU A 58 11.67 -1.11 1.29
N THR A 59 11.01 0.06 1.24
CA THR A 59 10.21 0.51 0.09
C THR A 59 11.05 0.73 -1.16
N LEU A 60 12.29 1.22 -1.00
CA LEU A 60 13.25 1.40 -2.10
C LEU A 60 14.00 0.11 -2.46
N GLY A 61 13.93 -0.92 -1.61
CA GLY A 61 14.61 -2.19 -1.79
C GLY A 61 14.07 -3.07 -2.93
N SER A 62 14.72 -4.21 -3.14
CA SER A 62 14.42 -5.16 -4.22
C SER A 62 13.01 -5.74 -4.15
N LYS A 63 12.47 -5.91 -2.94
CA LYS A 63 11.13 -6.44 -2.66
C LYS A 63 10.02 -5.72 -3.43
N PHE A 64 10.21 -4.45 -3.77
CA PHE A 64 9.20 -3.64 -4.45
C PHE A 64 9.61 -3.20 -5.87
N LEU A 65 10.64 -3.79 -6.47
CA LEU A 65 11.03 -3.50 -7.86
C LEU A 65 9.89 -3.75 -8.85
N TYR A 66 9.04 -4.74 -8.59
CA TYR A 66 7.85 -5.03 -9.41
C TYR A 66 6.84 -3.87 -9.49
N LEU A 67 6.95 -2.86 -8.60
CA LEU A 67 6.11 -1.67 -8.62
C LEU A 67 6.58 -0.63 -9.64
N ASP A 68 7.84 -0.70 -10.07
CA ASP A 68 8.41 0.23 -11.06
C ASP A 68 7.93 -0.14 -12.48
N GLU A 69 7.67 -1.42 -12.75
CA GLU A 69 7.25 -1.90 -14.06
C GLU A 69 5.82 -1.44 -14.43
N PRO A 70 5.58 -1.05 -15.69
CA PRO A 70 4.27 -0.77 -16.24
C PRO A 70 3.47 -2.03 -16.51
N ASN A 71 3.12 -2.76 -15.44
CA ASN A 71 2.11 -3.80 -15.54
C ASN A 71 0.71 -3.20 -15.27
N PRO A 72 -0.10 -2.90 -16.30
CA PRO A 72 -1.41 -2.28 -16.15
C PRO A 72 -2.36 -3.12 -15.28
N THR A 73 -2.21 -4.45 -15.28
CA THR A 73 -3.07 -5.39 -14.55
C THR A 73 -2.85 -5.34 -13.04
N LYS A 74 -1.67 -4.92 -12.57
CA LYS A 74 -1.31 -4.89 -11.13
C LYS A 74 -1.34 -3.49 -10.51
N ARG A 75 -1.33 -2.43 -11.31
CA ARG A 75 -1.17 -1.04 -10.84
C ARG A 75 -2.40 -0.43 -10.17
N VAL A 76 -3.60 -0.91 -10.48
CA VAL A 76 -4.86 -0.22 -10.09
C VAL A 76 -5.49 -0.79 -8.82
N LEU A 77 -5.10 -1.98 -8.43
CA LEU A 77 -6.02 -2.77 -7.64
C LEU A 77 -5.64 -2.72 -6.17
N ASP A 78 -6.30 -1.82 -5.44
CA ASP A 78 -6.82 -2.09 -4.09
C ASP A 78 -7.79 -3.30 -4.12
N VAL A 79 -7.48 -4.34 -4.91
CA VAL A 79 -8.19 -5.60 -4.88
C VAL A 79 -7.74 -6.25 -3.60
N LYS A 80 -8.58 -6.07 -2.59
CA LYS A 80 -8.75 -7.05 -1.53
C LYS A 80 -8.61 -8.41 -2.21
N LYS A 81 -7.60 -9.20 -1.81
CA LYS A 81 -7.39 -10.54 -2.37
C LYS A 81 -8.75 -11.24 -2.38
N SER A 82 -9.32 -11.44 -3.56
CA SER A 82 -10.51 -12.26 -3.68
C SER A 82 -10.06 -13.65 -3.27
N ARG A 83 -10.58 -14.15 -2.15
CA ARG A 83 -10.31 -15.52 -1.74
C ARG A 83 -10.89 -16.38 -2.86
N GLN A 84 -10.05 -17.21 -3.49
CA GLN A 84 -10.55 -18.17 -4.46
C GLN A 84 -11.62 -19.01 -3.75
N ALA A 85 -12.82 -19.01 -4.32
CA ALA A 85 -13.92 -19.84 -3.88
C ALA A 85 -13.44 -21.30 -3.83
N GLN A 86 -13.80 -22.02 -2.76
CA GLN A 86 -13.43 -23.42 -2.65
C GLN A 86 -14.15 -24.26 -3.72
N TYR A 87 -15.34 -23.83 -4.14
CA TYR A 87 -16.17 -24.50 -5.15
C TYR A 87 -16.81 -23.47 -6.10
N PRO A 88 -16.06 -22.93 -7.07
CA PRO A 88 -16.53 -21.84 -7.93
C PRO A 88 -17.76 -22.21 -8.77
N LEU A 89 -17.86 -23.47 -9.20
CA LEU A 89 -19.00 -23.95 -9.97
C LEU A 89 -20.28 -24.06 -9.11
N LEU A 90 -20.14 -24.46 -7.85
CA LEU A 90 -21.26 -24.57 -6.91
C LEU A 90 -21.80 -23.19 -6.54
N GLU A 91 -20.91 -22.24 -6.25
CA GLU A 91 -21.30 -20.85 -5.97
C GLU A 91 -22.05 -20.23 -7.16
N LYS A 92 -21.60 -20.49 -8.38
CA LYS A 92 -22.30 -20.04 -9.61
C LYS A 92 -23.69 -20.67 -9.72
N ALA A 93 -23.81 -21.98 -9.55
CA ALA A 93 -25.09 -22.68 -9.64
C ALA A 93 -26.09 -22.20 -8.57
N LEU A 94 -25.60 -21.94 -7.35
CA LEU A 94 -26.41 -21.38 -6.26
C LEU A 94 -26.88 -19.96 -6.57
N TYR A 95 -26.00 -19.13 -7.13
CA TYR A 95 -26.35 -17.76 -7.53
C TYR A 95 -27.42 -17.75 -8.63
N ASP A 96 -27.28 -18.60 -9.64
CA ASP A 96 -28.26 -18.75 -10.73
C ASP A 96 -29.61 -19.28 -10.21
N TYR A 97 -29.60 -20.18 -9.23
CA TYR A 97 -30.83 -20.64 -8.58
C TYR A 97 -31.50 -19.52 -7.76
N LEU A 98 -30.73 -18.82 -6.92
CA LEU A 98 -31.23 -17.75 -6.06
C LEU A 98 -31.85 -16.60 -6.86
N THR A 99 -31.23 -16.24 -7.99
CA THR A 99 -31.74 -15.20 -8.89
C THR A 99 -33.03 -15.61 -9.59
N ARG A 100 -33.21 -16.90 -9.90
CA ARG A 100 -34.46 -17.43 -10.47
C ARG A 100 -35.60 -17.52 -9.46
N VAL A 101 -35.30 -17.84 -8.20
CA VAL A 101 -36.30 -17.97 -7.13
C VAL A 101 -36.78 -16.61 -6.62
N ASN A 102 -35.92 -15.59 -6.65
CA ASN A 102 -36.24 -14.23 -6.21
C ASN A 102 -36.67 -13.30 -7.36
N ALA A 103 -36.91 -13.83 -8.56
CA ALA A 103 -37.46 -13.12 -9.71
C ALA A 103 -38.96 -13.43 -9.85
#